data_AF-A0A2D9KRM7-F1
#
_entry.id   AF-A0A2D9KRM7-F1
#
_cell.length_a   1.000
_cell.length_b   1.000
_cell.length_c   1.000
_cell.angle_alpha   90.00
_cell.angle_beta   90.00
_cell.angle_gamma   90.00
#
_symmetry.space_group_name_H-M   'P 1'
#
loop_
_entity.id
_entity.type
_entity.pdbx_description
1 polymer ?
#
loop_
_entity_poly.entity_id
_entity_poly.type
_entity_poly.pdbx_seq_one_letter_code
_entity_poly.pdbx_strand_id
1 'polypeptide(L)'
;MSLTILETAVHREPISQNQYRVFFRVQHGERITTVRAIDVSIPSSQSEPYKLAELLAIKYILLHKTNVGMSRTGKELQLNVSSGAIRKTQKLQTTNTDTYLNGRFLQKRFAEAAIKVARRTE
;
A
#
# COMPACT_ATOMS: atom_id res chain seq x y z
N MET A 1 -14.33 18.69 1.91
CA MET A 1 -13.04 18.15 2.35
C MET A 1 -12.32 17.59 1.13
N SER A 2 -10.98 17.63 1.08
CA SER A 2 -10.20 17.31 -0.12
C SER A 2 -9.75 15.85 -0.13
N LEU A 3 -10.03 15.14 -1.22
CA LEU A 3 -9.55 13.77 -1.46
C LEU A 3 -8.03 13.66 -1.30
N THR A 4 -7.59 12.64 -0.57
CA THR A 4 -6.18 12.28 -0.45
C THR A 4 -5.91 10.99 -1.22
N ILE A 5 -4.92 11.00 -2.10
CA ILE A 5 -4.51 9.86 -2.90
C ILE A 5 -3.10 9.44 -2.46
N LEU A 6 -2.96 8.20 -1.99
CA LEU A 6 -1.67 7.55 -1.80
C LEU A 6 -1.44 6.60 -2.98
N GLU A 7 -0.42 6.88 -3.76
CA GLU A 7 -0.02 6.01 -4.86
C GLU A 7 1.22 5.23 -4.47
N THR A 8 1.20 3.92 -4.71
CA THR A 8 2.32 3.01 -4.45
C THR A 8 2.66 2.19 -5.68
N ALA A 9 3.95 1.94 -5.85
CA ALA A 9 4.47 1.06 -6.89
C ALA A 9 5.66 0.26 -6.36
N VAL A 10 5.74 -1.01 -6.72
CA VAL A 10 6.84 -1.90 -6.36
C VAL A 10 7.29 -2.67 -7.61
N HIS A 11 8.58 -2.81 -7.80
CA HIS A 11 9.10 -3.70 -8.84
C HIS A 11 8.97 -5.16 -8.39
N ARG A 12 8.78 -6.06 -9.36
CA ARG A 12 8.71 -7.51 -9.08
C ARG A 12 10.07 -8.07 -8.69
N GLU A 13 11.13 -7.46 -9.18
CA GLU A 13 12.51 -7.83 -8.89
C GLU A 13 12.97 -7.14 -7.60
N PRO A 14 13.60 -7.88 -6.69
CA PRO A 14 14.19 -7.30 -5.50
C PRO A 14 15.43 -6.47 -5.86
N ILE A 15 15.68 -5.40 -5.10
CA ILE A 15 16.87 -4.54 -5.28
C ILE A 15 18.13 -5.14 -4.64
N SER A 16 17.95 -6.06 -3.68
CA SER A 16 18.99 -6.82 -3.01
C SER A 16 18.36 -8.09 -2.43
N GLN A 17 19.14 -9.01 -1.86
CA GLN A 17 18.59 -10.25 -1.29
C GLN A 17 17.44 -9.94 -0.33
N ASN A 18 16.23 -10.42 -0.66
CA ASN A 18 15.03 -10.26 0.16
C ASN A 18 14.58 -8.81 0.40
N GLN A 19 15.03 -7.85 -0.40
CA GLN A 19 14.67 -6.44 -0.23
C GLN A 19 13.97 -5.88 -1.46
N TYR A 20 12.85 -5.23 -1.23
CA TYR A 20 12.03 -4.61 -2.27
C TYR A 20 11.95 -3.11 -2.05
N ARG A 21 12.15 -2.33 -3.11
CA ARG A 21 11.93 -0.90 -3.08
C ARG A 21 10.49 -0.59 -3.46
N VAL A 22 9.76 0.05 -2.55
CA VAL A 22 8.42 0.54 -2.80
C VAL A 22 8.46 2.05 -2.95
N PHE A 23 8.11 2.52 -4.15
CA PHE A 23 7.93 3.93 -4.45
C PHE A 23 6.54 4.37 -4.03
N PHE A 24 6.44 5.60 -3.54
CA PHE A 24 5.17 6.19 -3.19
C PHE A 24 5.16 7.69 -3.39
N ARG A 25 3.95 8.22 -3.64
CA ARG A 25 3.67 9.66 -3.59
C ARG A 25 2.29 9.89 -3.00
N VAL A 26 2.13 11.04 -2.36
CA VAL A 26 0.86 11.48 -1.78
C VAL A 26 0.39 12.73 -2.51
N GLN A 27 -0.89 12.74 -2.86
CA GLN A 27 -1.59 13.90 -3.38
C GLN A 27 -2.71 14.30 -2.42
N HIS A 28 -2.81 15.59 -2.10
CA HIS A 28 -3.85 16.19 -1.27
C HIS A 28 -4.52 17.32 -2.05
N GLY A 29 -5.72 17.08 -2.60
CA GLY A 29 -6.32 18.01 -3.56
C GLY A 29 -5.40 18.24 -4.75
N GLU A 30 -4.96 19.49 -4.98
CA GLU A 30 -4.02 19.85 -6.05
C GLU A 30 -2.54 19.71 -5.65
N ARG A 31 -2.25 19.57 -4.35
CA ARG A 31 -0.86 19.47 -3.86
C ARG A 31 -0.34 18.06 -4.05
N ILE A 32 0.72 17.90 -4.85
CA ILE A 32 1.39 16.62 -5.09
C ILE A 32 2.76 16.65 -4.43
N THR A 33 3.07 15.61 -3.65
CA THR A 33 4.40 15.45 -3.04
C THR A 33 5.39 14.83 -4.02
N THR A 34 6.67 15.09 -3.81
CA THR A 34 7.75 14.41 -4.53
C THR A 34 7.67 12.90 -4.32
N VAL A 35 8.01 12.12 -5.36
CA VAL A 35 8.12 10.67 -5.24
C VAL A 35 9.18 10.31 -4.21
N ARG A 36 8.86 9.37 -3.33
CA ARG A 36 9.74 8.84 -2.28
C ARG A 36 9.81 7.31 -2.39
N ALA A 37 10.77 6.72 -1.70
CA ALA A 37 10.95 5.28 -1.65
C ALA A 37 11.12 4.78 -0.21
N ILE A 38 10.66 3.57 0.06
CA ILE A 38 10.94 2.80 1.27
C ILE A 38 11.45 1.43 0.83
N ASP A 39 12.56 1.00 1.42
CA ASP A 39 13.08 -0.34 1.23
C ASP A 39 12.50 -1.27 2.28
N VAL A 40 11.89 -2.37 1.81
CA VAL A 40 11.16 -3.33 2.65
C VAL A 40 11.82 -4.69 2.54
N SER A 41 12.29 -5.21 3.66
CA SER A 41 12.84 -6.55 3.76
C SER A 41 11.73 -7.58 3.98
N ILE A 42 11.65 -8.60 3.12
CA ILE A 42 10.65 -9.66 3.14
C ILE A 42 11.33 -11.03 3.16
N PRO A 43 10.95 -11.98 4.03
CA PRO A 43 11.48 -13.34 3.99
C PRO A 43 11.33 -14.01 2.61
N SER A 44 12.38 -14.66 2.12
CA SER A 44 12.45 -15.32 0.79
C SER A 44 11.41 -16.43 0.57
N SER A 45 10.78 -16.94 1.63
CA SER A 45 9.86 -18.09 1.57
C SER A 45 8.48 -17.78 0.98
N GLN A 46 8.24 -16.54 0.57
CA GLN A 46 6.94 -16.08 0.07
C GLN A 46 6.83 -16.26 -1.45
N SER A 47 5.69 -16.77 -1.92
CA SER A 47 5.46 -16.95 -3.36
C SER A 47 5.39 -15.63 -4.14
N GLU A 48 4.95 -14.54 -3.50
CA GLU A 48 4.83 -13.22 -4.12
C GLU A 48 5.30 -12.10 -3.18
N PRO A 49 6.62 -12.01 -2.92
CA PRO A 49 7.16 -11.16 -1.86
C PRO A 49 6.92 -9.66 -2.12
N TYR A 50 6.93 -9.24 -3.39
CA TYR A 50 6.68 -7.86 -3.79
C TYR A 50 5.29 -7.35 -3.37
N LYS A 51 4.26 -8.21 -3.39
CA LYS A 51 2.91 -7.83 -2.96
C LYS A 51 2.86 -7.55 -1.46
N LEU A 52 3.57 -8.37 -0.69
CA LEU A 52 3.71 -8.19 0.75
C LEU A 52 4.55 -6.95 1.07
N ALA A 53 5.62 -6.71 0.31
CA ALA A 53 6.42 -5.48 0.43
C ALA A 53 5.57 -4.22 0.25
N GLU A 54 4.76 -4.17 -0.80
CA GLU A 54 3.86 -3.05 -1.03
C GLU A 54 2.84 -2.89 0.11
N LEU A 55 2.24 -3.99 0.59
CA LEU A 55 1.30 -3.95 1.71
C LEU A 55 1.94 -3.42 3.00
N LEU A 56 3.17 -3.86 3.31
CA LEU A 56 3.91 -3.39 4.48
C LEU A 56 4.31 -1.92 4.36
N ALA A 57 4.70 -1.47 3.16
CA ALA A 57 4.97 -0.05 2.92
C ALA A 57 3.71 0.79 3.14
N ILE A 58 2.55 0.39 2.61
CA ILE A 58 1.27 1.08 2.84
C ILE A 58 0.96 1.13 4.34
N LYS A 59 1.09 0.00 5.04
CA LYS A 59 0.88 -0.08 6.49
C LYS A 59 1.78 0.91 7.22
N TYR A 60 3.06 0.96 6.90
CA TYR A 60 4.02 1.88 7.51
C TYR A 60 3.65 3.34 7.22
N ILE A 61 3.35 3.69 5.96
CA ILE A 61 2.97 5.04 5.56
C ILE A 61 1.72 5.50 6.30
N LEU A 62 0.67 4.67 6.37
CA LEU A 62 -0.60 5.05 6.98
C LEU A 62 -0.59 5.03 8.52
N LEU A 63 0.27 4.22 9.16
CA LEU A 63 0.29 4.07 10.61
C LEU A 63 1.39 4.87 11.32
N HIS A 64 2.50 5.18 10.65
CA HIS A 64 3.71 5.72 11.32
C HIS A 64 4.22 7.03 10.75
N LYS A 65 3.99 7.33 9.47
CA LYS A 65 4.35 8.65 8.93
C LYS A 65 3.33 9.68 9.42
N THR A 66 3.85 10.86 9.76
CA THR A 66 3.11 12.10 10.08
C THR A 66 2.17 12.56 8.96
N ASN A 67 2.30 11.97 7.78
CA ASN A 67 1.32 12.03 6.72
C ASN A 67 0.39 10.86 7.02
N VAL A 68 -0.83 11.07 7.49
CA VAL A 68 -1.86 11.69 6.69
C VAL A 68 -2.91 12.19 7.68
N GLY A 69 -3.26 13.48 7.68
CA GLY A 69 -4.32 14.07 8.51
C GLY A 69 -5.73 13.57 8.19
N MET A 70 -5.85 12.25 8.02
CA MET A 70 -7.00 11.51 7.54
C MET A 70 -7.87 11.11 8.70
N SER A 71 -9.16 10.92 8.41
CA SER A 71 -10.05 10.30 9.38
C SER A 71 -9.48 8.93 9.79
N ARG A 72 -9.75 8.55 11.04
CA ARG A 72 -9.42 7.22 11.58
C ARG A 72 -10.20 6.08 10.90
N THR A 73 -11.05 6.37 9.92
CA THR A 73 -11.82 5.40 9.12
C THR A 73 -11.30 5.27 7.68
N GLY A 74 -10.41 6.17 7.23
CA GLY A 74 -9.94 6.23 5.84
C GLY A 74 -10.93 6.87 4.87
N LYS A 75 -11.92 7.60 5.39
CA LYS A 75 -12.82 8.40 4.57
C LYS A 75 -12.00 9.42 3.78
N GLU A 76 -12.29 9.55 2.49
CA GLU A 76 -11.54 10.39 1.54
C GLU A 76 -10.09 9.94 1.29
N LEU A 77 -9.76 8.68 1.61
CA LEU A 77 -8.53 8.03 1.17
C LEU A 77 -8.77 7.27 -0.12
N GLN A 78 -7.92 7.50 -1.11
CA GLN A 78 -7.77 6.60 -2.24
C GLN A 78 -6.37 5.97 -2.21
N LEU A 79 -6.31 4.65 -2.23
CA LEU A 79 -5.07 3.89 -2.38
C LEU A 79 -4.95 3.44 -3.84
N ASN A 80 -3.98 3.97 -4.58
CA ASN A 80 -3.62 3.51 -5.91
C ASN A 80 -2.47 2.53 -5.78
N VAL A 81 -2.77 1.23 -5.87
CA VAL A 81 -1.82 0.15 -5.63
C VAL A 81 -1.43 -0.57 -6.92
N SER A 82 -0.24 -1.14 -6.95
CA SER A 82 0.27 -1.89 -8.11
C SER A 82 -0.37 -3.28 -8.26
N SER A 83 -0.88 -3.84 -7.16
CA SER A 83 -1.38 -5.21 -7.10
C SER A 83 -2.82 -5.30 -6.59
N GLY A 84 -3.68 -5.98 -7.36
CA GLY A 84 -5.05 -6.30 -6.95
C GLY A 84 -5.16 -7.19 -5.70
N ALA A 85 -4.07 -7.83 -5.26
CA ALA A 85 -4.05 -8.59 -4.02
C ALA A 85 -4.34 -7.72 -2.79
N ILE A 86 -3.87 -6.48 -2.77
CA ILE A 86 -4.13 -5.54 -1.67
C ILE A 86 -5.63 -5.21 -1.61
N ARG A 87 -6.27 -5.03 -2.77
CA ARG A 87 -7.73 -4.88 -2.87
C ARG A 87 -8.48 -6.12 -2.36
N LYS A 88 -8.03 -7.32 -2.69
CA LYS A 88 -8.62 -8.59 -2.18
C LYS A 88 -8.48 -8.71 -0.66
N THR A 89 -7.37 -8.23 -0.11
CA THR A 89 -7.07 -8.28 1.33
C THR A 89 -8.02 -7.41 2.13
N GLN A 90 -8.35 -6.21 1.65
CA GLN A 90 -9.38 -5.37 2.25
C GLN A 90 -10.76 -6.06 2.23
N LYS A 91 -11.08 -6.79 1.17
CA LYS A 91 -12.36 -7.49 0.98
C LYS A 91 -12.46 -8.87 1.66
N LEU A 92 -11.49 -9.29 2.46
CA LEU A 92 -11.44 -10.63 3.08
C LEU A 92 -11.42 -11.80 2.06
N GLN A 93 -10.94 -11.56 0.84
CA GLN A 93 -10.91 -12.54 -0.25
C GLN A 93 -9.50 -13.13 -0.49
N THR A 94 -8.64 -13.15 0.53
CA THR A 94 -7.27 -13.69 0.44
C THR A 94 -7.15 -14.99 1.22
N THR A 95 -6.49 -15.98 0.61
CA THR A 95 -6.13 -17.26 1.24
C THR A 95 -4.70 -17.25 1.80
N ASN A 96 -3.92 -16.18 1.55
CA ASN A 96 -2.57 -16.03 2.06
C ASN A 96 -2.58 -15.41 3.47
N THR A 97 -2.11 -16.18 4.46
CA THR A 97 -2.12 -15.84 5.88
C THR A 97 -1.31 -14.57 6.20
N ASP A 98 -0.11 -14.42 5.63
CA ASP A 98 0.75 -13.25 5.89
C ASP A 98 0.14 -11.97 5.35
N THR A 99 -0.48 -12.05 4.18
CA THR A 99 -1.21 -10.95 3.56
C THR A 99 -2.44 -10.60 4.40
N TYR A 100 -3.18 -11.61 4.88
CA TYR A 100 -4.33 -11.42 5.76
C TYR A 100 -3.96 -10.71 7.07
N LEU A 101 -2.91 -11.18 7.77
CA LEU A 101 -2.45 -10.61 9.03
C LEU A 101 -1.99 -9.16 8.84
N ASN A 102 -1.19 -8.91 7.80
CA ASN A 102 -0.66 -7.58 7.54
C ASN A 102 -1.68 -6.61 6.94
N GLY A 103 -2.81 -7.09 6.41
CA GLY A 103 -3.86 -6.26 5.83
C GLY A 103 -5.01 -5.88 6.76
N ARG A 104 -5.04 -6.36 8.01
CA ARG A 104 -6.11 -6.05 8.99
C ARG A 104 -6.35 -4.55 9.21
N PHE A 105 -5.32 -3.72 9.06
CA PHE A 105 -5.46 -2.25 9.20
C PHE A 105 -6.38 -1.65 8.14
N LEU A 106 -6.36 -2.17 6.90
CA LEU A 106 -7.26 -1.77 5.82
C LEU A 106 -8.71 -2.19 6.07
N GLN A 107 -8.91 -3.27 6.83
CA GLN A 107 -10.25 -3.77 7.16
C GLN A 107 -10.88 -3.01 8.33
N LYS A 108 -10.07 -2.52 9.28
CA LYS A 108 -10.57 -1.87 10.49
C LYS A 108 -10.42 -0.35 10.46
N ARG A 109 -9.17 0.14 10.36
CA ARG A 109 -8.83 1.57 10.51
C ARG A 109 -8.96 2.36 9.21
N PHE A 110 -8.91 1.69 8.06
CA PHE A 110 -9.06 2.34 6.75
C PHE A 110 -10.12 1.62 5.91
N ALA A 111 -11.19 1.16 6.56
CA ALA A 111 -12.27 0.40 5.93
C ALA A 111 -12.97 1.18 4.79
N GLU A 112 -13.06 2.50 4.93
CA GLU A 112 -13.69 3.40 3.95
C GLU A 112 -12.73 3.85 2.83
N ALA A 113 -11.46 3.43 2.87
CA ALA A 113 -10.50 3.79 1.84
C ALA A 113 -10.86 3.13 0.50
N ALA A 114 -10.91 3.93 -0.56
CA ALA A 114 -11.12 3.45 -1.92
C ALA A 114 -9.81 2.86 -2.46
N ILE A 115 -9.77 1.56 -2.76
CA ILE A 115 -8.59 0.92 -3.37
C ILE A 115 -8.79 0.79 -4.88
N LYS A 116 -7.95 1.50 -5.65
CA LYS A 116 -7.83 1.36 -7.11
C LYS A 116 -6.53 0.64 -7.43
N VAL A 117 -6.59 -0.26 -8.41
CA VAL A 117 -5.40 -0.92 -8.94
C VAL A 117 -4.93 -0.09 -10.12
N ALA A 118 -3.70 0.42 -10.05
CA ALA A 118 -3.09 1.10 -11.18
C ALA A 118 -3.02 0.13 -12.36
N ARG A 119 -3.52 0.53 -13.53
CA ARG A 119 -3.27 -0.23 -14.76
C ARG A 119 -1.77 -0.16 -15.00
N ARG A 120 -1.11 -1.32 -15.06
CA ARG A 120 0.28 -1.40 -15.53
C ARG A 120 0.28 -0.93 -16.99
N THR A 121 0.71 0.29 -17.24
CA THR A 121 1.38 0.61 -18.50
C THR A 121 2.73 -0.09 -18.41
N GLU A 122 2.88 -1.15 -19.20
CA GLU A 122 4.17 -1.80 -19.46
C GLU A 122 5.17 -0.81 -20.06
#